data_AF-A0A2M8BJA4-F1
#
_entry.id   AF-A0A2M8BJA4-F1
#
_cell.length_a   1.000
_cell.length_b   1.000
_cell.length_c   1.000
_cell.angle_alpha   90.00
_cell.angle_beta   90.00
_cell.angle_gamma   90.00
#
_symmetry.space_group_name_H-M   'P 1'
#
loop_
_entity.id
_entity.type
_entity.pdbx_description
1 polymer ?
#
loop_
_entity_poly.entity_id
_entity_poly.type
_entity_poly.pdbx_seq_one_letter_code
_entity_poly.pdbx_strand_id
1 'polypeptide(L)'
;MNRIASHLMIPLALLAFSCDDGVGTGVPADVDGFGGDTMETDVFIPPCTPNLDGVLTADEMFPALGVPASYTIAQNLDVDVVGTDKGDGTRAWDWSWSSASEQKRQLWGEPIAGKWYASEFSEGAFVVPFDLAGKIDSIYSYGNDGLNLLGLASTEENPTSGKILMHYSTVVQLFKFPMQKGDSWISKGTVRNSTFAGLPYAGQDTYQVDVDELGELSLPDFTFKKVLRVRTHVTVQPTVGASTSRQQISYVFECFGEVARATSQAGELDPNFTNAAEVRRLGL
;
A
#
# COMPACT_ATOMS: atom_id res chain seq x y z
N MET A 1 1.84 -17.70 23.46
CA MET A 1 0.89 -17.36 22.38
C MET A 1 0.52 -15.86 22.32
N ASN A 2 0.75 -15.05 23.37
CA ASN A 2 0.42 -13.61 23.40
C ASN A 2 1.34 -12.64 22.62
N ARG A 3 2.40 -13.11 21.94
CA ARG A 3 3.32 -12.22 21.18
C ARG A 3 3.13 -12.26 19.66
N ILE A 4 2.32 -13.17 19.14
CA ILE A 4 2.17 -13.39 17.68
C ILE A 4 1.13 -12.43 17.08
N ALA A 5 0.16 -11.94 17.86
CA ALA A 5 -0.91 -11.05 17.37
C ALA A 5 -0.53 -9.56 17.32
N SER A 6 0.60 -9.14 17.91
CA SER A 6 0.96 -7.72 17.99
C SER A 6 1.61 -7.16 16.73
N HIS A 7 1.89 -7.97 15.70
CA HIS A 7 2.64 -7.56 14.51
C HIS A 7 1.88 -7.75 13.20
N LEU A 8 0.56 -7.89 13.22
CA LEU A 8 -0.21 -7.70 11.99
C LEU A 8 -0.11 -6.22 11.61
N MET A 9 0.85 -5.91 10.75
CA MET A 9 0.85 -4.67 9.98
C MET A 9 -0.31 -4.72 8.99
N ILE A 10 -0.76 -3.58 8.49
CA ILE A 10 -1.80 -3.54 7.47
C ILE A 10 -1.07 -3.61 6.13
N PRO A 11 -1.57 -4.40 5.17
CA PRO A 11 -0.86 -4.66 3.93
C PRO A 11 -0.54 -3.37 3.16
N LEU A 12 0.68 -3.34 2.63
CA LEU A 12 1.24 -2.27 1.81
C LEU A 12 0.48 -2.23 0.49
N ALA A 13 -0.36 -1.21 0.27
CA ALA A 13 -0.83 -0.88 -1.06
C ALA A 13 0.20 0.06 -1.67
N LEU A 14 1.26 -0.51 -2.24
CA LEU A 14 2.20 0.25 -3.05
C LEU A 14 1.68 0.27 -4.47
N LEU A 15 1.39 1.46 -4.94
CA LEU A 15 1.21 1.76 -6.34
C LEU A 15 2.17 2.90 -6.58
N ALA A 16 3.11 2.75 -7.50
CA ALA A 16 4.00 3.83 -7.87
C ALA A 16 4.19 3.78 -9.37
N PHE A 17 4.26 4.95 -10.00
CA PHE A 17 4.25 5.09 -11.44
C PHE A 17 5.36 6.00 -11.89
N SER A 18 5.89 5.72 -13.08
CA SER A 18 6.66 6.70 -13.83
C SER A 18 5.69 7.58 -14.61
N CYS A 19 5.70 8.89 -14.37
CA CYS A 19 5.30 9.85 -15.38
C CYS A 19 6.44 9.90 -16.41
N ASP A 20 6.18 9.47 -17.65
CA ASP A 20 7.10 9.74 -18.75
C ASP A 20 6.89 11.22 -19.14
N ASP A 21 7.84 12.08 -18.78
CA ASP A 21 7.88 13.45 -19.27
C ASP A 21 8.22 13.36 -20.76
N GLY A 22 7.21 13.47 -21.62
CA GLY A 22 7.34 13.51 -23.08
C GLY A 22 8.12 14.72 -23.61
N VAL A 23 9.41 14.81 -23.25
CA VAL A 23 10.38 15.75 -23.82
C VAL A 23 11.50 14.91 -24.42
N GLY A 24 11.40 14.69 -25.73
CA GLY A 24 12.45 14.04 -26.49
C GLY A 24 13.77 14.79 -26.35
N THR A 25 14.75 14.15 -25.72
CA THR A 25 16.16 14.42 -25.97
C THR A 25 16.85 13.09 -26.17
N GLY A 26 17.18 12.80 -27.44
CA GLY A 26 17.91 11.60 -27.82
C GLY A 26 19.24 11.50 -27.07
N VAL A 27 19.44 10.37 -26.42
CA VAL A 27 20.76 9.89 -26.04
C VAL A 27 21.20 8.92 -27.14
N PRO A 28 22.39 9.09 -27.75
CA PRO A 28 22.85 8.20 -28.80
C PRO A 28 23.13 6.81 -28.24
N ALA A 29 22.76 5.79 -29.02
CA ALA A 29 23.17 4.42 -28.80
C ALA A 29 24.69 4.31 -28.93
N ASP A 30 25.37 3.86 -27.87
CA ASP A 30 26.65 3.15 -27.99
C ASP A 30 27.01 2.41 -26.70
N VAL A 31 26.63 1.13 -26.61
CA VAL A 31 27.45 0.09 -25.95
C VAL A 31 27.21 -1.22 -26.70
N ASP A 32 28.09 -1.51 -27.66
CA ASP A 32 28.25 -2.85 -28.21
C ASP A 32 28.75 -3.82 -27.13
N GLY A 33 28.08 -4.97 -27.05
CA GLY A 33 28.69 -6.23 -26.65
C GLY A 33 28.38 -6.69 -25.23
N PHE A 34 27.31 -7.48 -25.08
CA PHE A 34 27.37 -8.82 -24.49
C PHE A 34 26.09 -9.57 -24.90
N GLY A 35 26.27 -10.66 -25.67
CA GLY A 35 25.19 -11.56 -26.04
C GLY A 35 24.68 -12.31 -24.82
N GLY A 36 23.41 -12.09 -24.52
CA GLY A 36 22.58 -12.89 -23.64
C GLY A 36 21.14 -12.50 -23.94
N ASP A 37 20.28 -13.47 -24.21
CA ASP A 37 18.85 -13.25 -24.40
C ASP A 37 18.26 -12.54 -23.17
N THR A 38 18.23 -11.22 -23.18
CA THR A 38 17.35 -10.47 -22.28
C THR A 38 15.97 -10.57 -22.90
N MET A 39 15.09 -11.33 -22.26
CA MET A 39 13.67 -11.04 -22.36
C MET A 39 13.50 -9.61 -21.85
N GLU A 40 13.60 -8.63 -22.74
CA GLU A 40 13.04 -7.31 -22.52
C GLU A 40 11.54 -7.53 -22.38
N THR A 41 11.08 -7.71 -21.14
CA THR A 41 9.68 -7.46 -20.85
C THR A 41 9.51 -5.97 -21.07
N ASP A 42 8.96 -5.59 -22.23
CA ASP A 42 8.39 -4.27 -22.47
C ASP A 42 7.36 -4.02 -21.36
N VAL A 43 7.79 -3.36 -20.28
CA VAL A 43 6.90 -2.89 -19.23
C VAL A 43 6.14 -1.71 -19.82
N PHE A 44 5.00 -2.00 -20.45
CA PHE A 44 4.10 -0.96 -20.92
C PHE A 44 3.43 -0.30 -19.72
N ILE A 45 3.89 0.91 -19.40
CA ILE A 45 3.24 1.79 -18.43
C ILE A 45 2.38 2.76 -19.24
N PRO A 46 1.04 2.69 -19.14
CA PRO A 46 0.19 3.70 -19.74
C PRO A 46 0.64 5.09 -19.29
N PRO A 47 0.77 6.08 -20.18
CA PRO A 47 1.04 7.45 -19.76
C PRO A 47 -0.14 7.92 -18.91
N CYS A 48 0.08 8.05 -17.60
CA CYS A 48 -0.89 8.59 -16.67
C CYS A 48 -0.63 10.08 -16.53
N THR A 49 -1.62 10.90 -16.88
CA THR A 49 -1.57 12.36 -16.67
C THR A 49 -2.62 12.73 -15.65
N PRO A 50 -2.24 13.26 -14.47
CA PRO A 50 -3.22 13.65 -13.46
C PRO A 50 -4.06 14.81 -13.99
N ASN A 51 -5.38 14.68 -13.91
CA ASN A 51 -6.32 15.73 -14.30
C ASN A 51 -6.58 16.70 -13.13
N LEU A 52 -6.21 16.29 -11.90
CA LEU A 52 -6.37 17.02 -10.66
C LEU A 52 -7.81 17.49 -10.44
N ASP A 53 -8.81 16.63 -10.64
CA ASP A 53 -10.22 16.96 -10.39
C ASP A 53 -10.66 16.63 -8.95
N GLY A 54 -9.86 15.84 -8.22
CA GLY A 54 -10.15 15.41 -6.85
C GLY A 54 -10.98 14.13 -6.75
N VAL A 55 -11.16 13.45 -7.88
CA VAL A 55 -11.73 12.12 -8.02
C VAL A 55 -10.63 11.21 -8.54
N LEU A 56 -10.47 10.04 -7.92
CA LEU A 56 -9.47 9.07 -8.30
C LEU A 56 -10.16 7.90 -8.99
N THR A 57 -10.00 7.81 -10.30
CA THR A 57 -10.53 6.70 -11.10
C THR A 57 -9.53 5.55 -11.20
N ALA A 58 -9.99 4.42 -11.73
CA ALA A 58 -9.14 3.27 -12.00
C ALA A 58 -8.01 3.65 -12.99
N ASP A 59 -8.31 4.38 -14.06
CA ASP A 59 -7.31 4.79 -15.05
C ASP A 59 -6.26 5.78 -14.50
N GLU A 60 -6.53 6.40 -13.34
CA GLU A 60 -5.59 7.26 -12.62
C GLU A 60 -4.84 6.53 -11.50
N MET A 61 -5.13 5.23 -11.27
CA MET A 61 -4.54 4.43 -10.21
C MET A 61 -4.56 2.93 -10.56
N PHE A 62 -3.74 2.50 -11.51
CA PHE A 62 -3.57 1.10 -11.95
C PHE A 62 -2.20 0.57 -11.55
N PRO A 63 -1.91 -0.67 -11.15
CA PRO A 63 -0.55 -1.09 -10.72
C PRO A 63 0.53 -1.08 -11.82
N ALA A 64 1.72 -0.57 -11.51
CA ALA A 64 2.92 -0.65 -12.36
C ALA A 64 3.90 -1.62 -11.72
N LEU A 65 3.84 -2.86 -12.20
CA LEU A 65 4.63 -3.97 -11.68
C LEU A 65 6.07 -3.89 -12.19
N GLY A 66 7.03 -4.22 -11.33
CA GLY A 66 8.46 -4.16 -11.63
C GLY A 66 9.06 -2.76 -11.58
N VAL A 67 8.28 -1.72 -11.28
CA VAL A 67 8.76 -0.34 -11.18
C VAL A 67 9.06 0.00 -9.71
N PRO A 68 10.33 0.20 -9.33
CA PRO A 68 10.69 0.57 -7.98
C PRO A 68 10.32 2.03 -7.68
N ALA A 69 9.73 2.24 -6.51
CA ALA A 69 9.59 3.56 -5.92
C ALA A 69 10.36 3.65 -4.60
N SER A 70 11.03 4.78 -4.44
CA SER A 70 11.81 5.10 -3.26
C SER A 70 10.91 5.72 -2.18
N TYR A 71 10.94 5.11 -1.00
CA TYR A 71 10.24 5.58 0.19
C TYR A 71 11.23 5.85 1.30
N THR A 72 11.01 6.94 2.01
CA THR A 72 11.61 7.19 3.32
C THR A 72 10.66 6.70 4.40
N ILE A 73 11.18 5.86 5.30
CA ILE A 73 10.39 5.15 6.30
C ILE A 73 10.97 5.43 7.68
N ALA A 74 10.13 5.89 8.60
CA ALA A 74 10.45 6.12 10.00
C ALA A 74 9.52 5.28 10.88
N GLN A 75 10.00 4.87 12.05
CA GLN A 75 9.22 4.13 13.03
C GLN A 75 9.13 4.89 14.35
N ASN A 76 8.03 4.72 15.07
CA ASN A 76 7.76 5.34 16.37
C ASN A 76 8.00 6.86 16.36
N LEU A 77 7.28 7.53 15.46
CA LEU A 77 7.45 8.95 15.19
C LEU A 77 6.16 9.73 15.44
N ASP A 78 6.30 10.94 15.97
CA ASP A 78 5.19 11.88 16.05
C ASP A 78 4.84 12.41 14.65
N VAL A 79 3.54 12.51 14.37
CA VAL A 79 3.02 12.89 13.06
C VAL A 79 1.72 13.67 13.22
N ASP A 80 1.55 14.72 12.41
CA ASP A 80 0.26 15.39 12.25
C ASP A 80 -0.51 14.75 11.09
N VAL A 81 -1.48 13.88 11.43
CA VAL A 81 -2.40 13.29 10.45
C VAL A 81 -3.64 14.14 10.20
N VAL A 82 -3.89 15.16 11.03
CA VAL A 82 -5.08 16.02 10.95
C VAL A 82 -4.88 17.08 9.88
N GLY A 83 -3.71 17.72 9.88
CA GLY A 83 -3.36 18.81 8.98
C GLY A 83 -4.06 20.13 9.31
N THR A 84 -3.61 21.19 8.66
CA THR A 84 -4.15 22.55 8.82
C THR A 84 -5.32 22.78 7.88
N ASP A 85 -6.42 23.38 8.38
CA ASP A 85 -7.52 23.86 7.53
C ASP A 85 -7.08 25.09 6.72
N LYS A 86 -7.27 25.04 5.40
CA LYS A 86 -6.94 26.17 4.51
C LYS A 86 -8.09 27.18 4.35
N GLY A 87 -9.27 26.89 4.90
CA GLY A 87 -10.46 27.74 4.84
C GLY A 87 -11.24 27.65 3.51
N ASP A 88 -10.79 26.81 2.58
CA ASP A 88 -11.42 26.55 1.27
C ASP A 88 -12.03 25.15 1.17
N GLY A 89 -12.16 24.45 2.31
CA GLY A 89 -12.63 23.07 2.38
C GLY A 89 -11.55 22.03 2.07
N THR A 90 -10.29 22.46 1.91
CA THR A 90 -9.12 21.59 1.78
C THR A 90 -8.20 21.67 3.00
N ARG A 91 -7.30 20.68 3.11
CA ARG A 91 -6.28 20.62 4.16
C ARG A 91 -4.87 20.85 3.61
N ALA A 92 -3.95 21.20 4.49
CA ALA A 92 -2.51 21.16 4.25
C ALA A 92 -1.84 20.23 5.28
N TRP A 93 -1.03 19.29 4.80
CA TRP A 93 -0.18 18.44 5.63
C TRP A 93 1.28 18.72 5.30
N ASP A 94 2.07 19.00 6.34
CA ASP A 94 3.52 19.16 6.20
C ASP A 94 4.23 17.94 6.79
N TRP A 95 4.59 17.02 5.90
CA TRP A 95 5.41 15.86 6.20
C TRP A 95 6.78 16.01 5.52
N SER A 96 7.31 17.23 5.42
CA SER A 96 8.64 17.52 4.84
C SER A 96 9.78 17.46 5.86
N TRP A 97 9.47 17.17 7.12
CA TRP A 97 10.44 17.01 8.21
C TRP A 97 11.46 15.89 7.94
N SER A 98 12.52 15.80 8.73
CA SER A 98 13.47 14.66 8.68
C SER A 98 13.72 14.11 10.08
N SER A 99 14.08 12.83 10.15
CA SER A 99 14.39 12.16 11.42
C SER A 99 15.62 11.27 11.28
N ALA A 100 16.40 11.17 12.36
CA ALA A 100 17.56 10.27 12.40
C ALA A 100 17.18 8.78 12.30
N SER A 101 15.91 8.43 12.54
CA SER A 101 15.40 7.06 12.41
C SER A 101 15.00 6.69 10.98
N GLU A 102 15.14 7.61 10.02
CA GLU A 102 14.68 7.40 8.65
C GLU A 102 15.54 6.40 7.89
N GLN A 103 14.86 5.54 7.14
CA GLN A 103 15.46 4.53 6.28
C GLN A 103 14.87 4.68 4.88
N LYS A 104 15.74 4.82 3.88
CA LYS A 104 15.33 4.76 2.47
C LYS A 104 15.17 3.31 2.04
N ARG A 105 14.07 2.99 1.36
CA ARG A 105 13.76 1.67 0.82
C ARG A 105 13.13 1.80 -0.55
N GLN A 106 13.50 0.92 -1.46
CA GLN A 106 12.75 0.72 -2.69
C GLN A 106 11.69 -0.33 -2.46
N LEU A 107 10.48 -0.04 -2.92
CA LEU A 107 9.33 -0.92 -2.87
C LEU A 107 8.79 -1.00 -4.30
N TRP A 108 8.31 -2.19 -4.71
CA TRP A 108 7.66 -2.39 -6.01
C TRP A 108 6.65 -3.54 -5.89
N GLY A 109 5.70 -3.56 -6.83
CA GLY A 109 4.83 -4.71 -7.03
C GLY A 109 5.44 -5.70 -8.01
N GLU A 110 5.09 -6.98 -7.89
CA GLU A 110 5.51 -8.03 -8.82
C GLU A 110 4.30 -8.85 -9.27
N PRO A 111 4.29 -9.41 -10.49
CA PRO A 111 3.30 -10.42 -10.86
C PRO A 111 3.34 -11.59 -9.88
N ILE A 112 2.19 -12.21 -9.59
CA ILE A 112 2.16 -13.40 -8.72
C ILE A 112 2.81 -14.63 -9.38
N ALA A 113 2.98 -14.62 -10.70
CA ALA A 113 3.55 -15.72 -11.46
C ALA A 113 4.94 -16.12 -10.93
N GLY A 114 5.15 -17.43 -10.74
CA GLY A 114 6.41 -17.98 -10.22
C GLY A 114 6.52 -18.00 -8.68
N LYS A 115 5.61 -17.36 -7.95
CA LYS A 115 5.54 -17.50 -6.48
C LYS A 115 5.01 -18.89 -6.12
N TRP A 116 5.51 -19.49 -5.03
CA TRP A 116 5.12 -20.86 -4.63
C TRP A 116 3.63 -20.99 -4.28
N TYR A 117 2.99 -19.88 -3.90
CA TYR A 117 1.57 -19.79 -3.56
C TYR A 117 0.69 -19.33 -4.72
N ALA A 118 1.23 -19.14 -5.93
CA ALA A 118 0.50 -18.52 -7.04
C ALA A 118 -0.80 -19.25 -7.41
N SER A 119 -0.82 -20.59 -7.31
CA SER A 119 -2.00 -21.41 -7.63
C SER A 119 -3.17 -21.23 -6.67
N GLU A 120 -2.96 -20.60 -5.51
CA GLU A 120 -3.99 -20.38 -4.48
C GLU A 120 -4.81 -19.11 -4.72
N PHE A 121 -4.42 -18.27 -5.70
CA PHE A 121 -5.03 -16.98 -5.96
C PHE A 121 -5.48 -16.88 -7.43
N SER A 122 -6.36 -15.91 -7.71
CA SER A 122 -6.86 -15.67 -9.06
C SER A 122 -5.74 -15.26 -10.03
N GLU A 123 -5.91 -15.64 -11.30
CA GLU A 123 -5.07 -15.14 -12.38
C GLU A 123 -5.09 -13.60 -12.42
N GLY A 124 -3.96 -12.99 -12.82
CA GLY A 124 -3.79 -11.53 -12.85
C GLY A 124 -3.56 -10.89 -11.48
N ALA A 125 -3.49 -11.66 -10.39
CA ALA A 125 -3.08 -11.14 -9.10
C ALA A 125 -1.60 -10.70 -9.13
N PHE A 126 -1.28 -9.75 -8.25
CA PHE A 126 0.07 -9.25 -8.06
C PHE A 126 0.39 -9.14 -6.58
N VAL A 127 1.67 -9.01 -6.26
CA VAL A 127 2.16 -9.03 -4.89
C VAL A 127 2.94 -7.77 -4.60
N VAL A 128 2.86 -7.32 -3.34
CA VAL A 128 3.60 -6.17 -2.84
C VAL A 128 4.14 -6.52 -1.44
N PRO A 129 5.39 -6.16 -1.09
CA PRO A 129 5.96 -6.48 0.22
C PRO A 129 5.09 -5.99 1.37
N PHE A 130 4.59 -6.86 2.22
CA PHE A 130 3.77 -6.48 3.37
C PHE A 130 4.61 -5.81 4.48
N ASP A 131 5.84 -6.27 4.67
CA ASP A 131 6.76 -5.79 5.70
C ASP A 131 8.08 -5.31 5.11
N LEU A 132 8.80 -4.49 5.89
CA LEU A 132 10.12 -3.96 5.51
C LEU A 132 11.20 -5.03 5.43
N ALA A 133 10.93 -6.22 5.97
CA ALA A 133 11.87 -7.34 5.95
C ALA A 133 11.76 -8.16 4.65
N GLY A 134 10.74 -7.92 3.82
CA GLY A 134 10.45 -8.71 2.62
C GLY A 134 10.16 -10.17 2.95
N LYS A 135 9.53 -10.44 4.09
CA LYS A 135 9.22 -11.81 4.55
C LYS A 135 7.77 -12.21 4.32
N ILE A 136 6.90 -11.23 4.12
CA ILE A 136 5.49 -11.42 3.85
C ILE A 136 5.14 -10.63 2.60
N ASP A 137 4.38 -11.26 1.71
CA ASP A 137 3.76 -10.65 0.55
C ASP A 137 2.28 -10.38 0.84
N SER A 138 1.82 -9.20 0.44
CA SER A 138 0.39 -8.88 0.32
C SER A 138 -0.04 -9.21 -1.11
N ILE A 139 -1.12 -9.96 -1.29
CA ILE A 139 -1.62 -10.36 -2.59
C ILE A 139 -2.84 -9.53 -2.95
N TYR A 140 -2.83 -8.92 -4.13
CA TYR A 140 -3.88 -8.02 -4.62
C TYR A 140 -4.42 -8.45 -5.98
N SER A 141 -5.67 -8.04 -6.25
CA SER A 141 -6.17 -7.86 -7.60
C SER A 141 -6.58 -6.40 -7.80
N TYR A 142 -6.60 -6.00 -9.06
CA TYR A 142 -6.97 -4.66 -9.50
C TYR A 142 -7.96 -4.75 -10.65
N GLY A 143 -8.94 -3.85 -10.68
CA GLY A 143 -9.91 -3.73 -11.75
C GLY A 143 -10.63 -2.39 -11.70
N ASN A 144 -11.56 -2.18 -12.63
CA ASN A 144 -12.30 -0.92 -12.78
C ASN A 144 -13.11 -0.53 -11.52
N ASP A 145 -13.42 -1.48 -10.66
CA ASP A 145 -14.18 -1.27 -9.43
C ASP A 145 -13.31 -1.01 -8.19
N GLY A 146 -12.00 -1.31 -8.24
CA GLY A 146 -11.15 -1.10 -7.08
C GLY A 146 -9.84 -1.88 -7.02
N LEU A 147 -9.14 -1.64 -5.91
CA LEU A 147 -8.02 -2.44 -5.44
C LEU A 147 -8.49 -3.39 -4.35
N ASN A 148 -8.31 -4.69 -4.55
CA ASN A 148 -8.79 -5.73 -3.66
C ASN A 148 -7.61 -6.50 -3.06
N LEU A 149 -7.58 -6.64 -1.74
CA LEU A 149 -6.67 -7.53 -1.03
C LEU A 149 -7.26 -8.94 -1.00
N LEU A 150 -6.50 -9.88 -1.58
CA LEU A 150 -6.86 -11.29 -1.73
C LEU A 150 -6.28 -12.16 -0.61
N GLY A 151 -5.17 -11.74 -0.01
CA GLY A 151 -4.53 -12.53 1.03
C GLY A 151 -3.15 -12.06 1.42
N LEU A 152 -2.50 -12.88 2.26
CA LEU A 152 -1.11 -12.73 2.68
C LEU A 152 -0.39 -14.06 2.50
N ALA A 153 0.88 -14.04 2.11
CA ALA A 153 1.70 -15.25 2.06
C ALA A 153 3.13 -14.95 2.53
N SER A 154 3.82 -15.94 3.10
CA SER A 154 5.25 -15.81 3.32
C SER A 154 6.00 -15.88 1.99
N THR A 155 7.04 -15.07 1.82
CA THR A 155 7.84 -15.06 0.58
C THR A 155 8.50 -16.41 0.32
N GLU A 156 8.99 -17.05 1.38
CA GLU A 156 9.47 -18.43 1.39
C GLU A 156 8.32 -19.40 1.75
N GLU A 157 8.30 -20.61 1.20
CA GLU A 157 7.27 -21.60 1.53
C GLU A 157 7.41 -22.15 2.95
N ASN A 158 8.66 -22.35 3.39
CA ASN A 158 8.99 -22.97 4.67
C ASN A 158 9.94 -22.07 5.49
N PRO A 159 9.52 -20.84 5.87
CA PRO A 159 10.37 -19.94 6.64
C PRO A 159 10.52 -20.47 8.08
N THR A 160 11.62 -20.12 8.74
CA THR A 160 11.88 -20.50 10.13
C THR A 160 10.87 -19.90 11.12
N SER A 161 10.22 -18.80 10.76
CA SER A 161 9.14 -18.16 11.51
C SER A 161 7.77 -18.87 11.36
N GLY A 162 7.69 -19.88 10.49
CA GLY A 162 6.46 -20.61 10.16
C GLY A 162 5.73 -20.04 8.95
N LYS A 163 5.20 -20.93 8.10
CA LYS A 163 4.49 -20.62 6.86
C LYS A 163 3.32 -19.67 7.10
N ILE A 164 3.14 -18.70 6.20
CA ILE A 164 1.92 -17.89 6.11
C ILE A 164 1.29 -18.17 4.75
N LEU A 165 0.02 -18.55 4.77
CA LEU A 165 -0.84 -18.68 3.60
C LEU A 165 -2.26 -18.36 4.05
N MET A 166 -2.63 -17.09 3.89
CA MET A 166 -3.94 -16.57 4.24
C MET A 166 -4.67 -16.20 2.97
N HIS A 167 -5.78 -16.88 2.70
CA HIS A 167 -6.64 -16.60 1.57
C HIS A 167 -7.98 -16.03 2.06
N TYR A 168 -8.34 -14.85 1.56
CA TYR A 168 -9.64 -14.25 1.82
C TYR A 168 -10.70 -14.89 0.92
N SER A 169 -11.56 -15.71 1.52
CA SER A 169 -12.76 -16.27 0.87
C SER A 169 -13.82 -15.21 0.52
N THR A 170 -13.75 -14.05 1.17
CA THR A 170 -14.46 -12.83 0.79
C THR A 170 -13.41 -11.74 0.70
N VAL A 171 -13.17 -11.23 -0.50
CA VAL A 171 -12.08 -10.27 -0.76
C VAL A 171 -12.27 -8.97 0.00
N VAL A 172 -11.16 -8.33 0.37
CA VAL A 172 -11.18 -7.03 1.02
C VAL A 172 -10.98 -5.95 -0.03
N GLN A 173 -12.05 -5.23 -0.39
CA GLN A 173 -11.93 -4.02 -1.20
C GLN A 173 -11.32 -2.87 -0.40
N LEU A 174 -10.04 -2.59 -0.64
CA LEU A 174 -9.27 -1.55 0.06
C LEU A 174 -9.50 -0.16 -0.52
N PHE A 175 -9.72 -0.08 -1.84
CA PHE A 175 -10.06 1.14 -2.57
C PHE A 175 -11.22 0.83 -3.52
N LYS A 176 -12.15 1.77 -3.66
CA LYS A 176 -13.35 1.65 -4.50
C LYS A 176 -13.32 2.71 -5.59
N PHE A 177 -13.11 2.35 -6.84
CA PHE A 177 -13.08 3.36 -7.90
C PHE A 177 -14.49 3.68 -8.45
N PRO A 178 -14.78 4.95 -8.75
CA PRO A 178 -13.97 6.13 -8.41
C PRO A 178 -14.01 6.44 -6.89
N MET A 179 -12.93 7.01 -6.35
CA MET A 179 -12.86 7.52 -4.97
C MET A 179 -12.82 9.05 -4.95
N GLN A 180 -13.53 9.66 -4.02
CA GLN A 180 -13.49 11.10 -3.78
C GLN A 180 -13.77 11.43 -2.31
N LYS A 181 -13.48 12.68 -1.91
CA LYS A 181 -13.81 13.16 -0.56
C LYS A 181 -15.31 12.98 -0.26
N GLY A 182 -15.60 12.33 0.88
CA GLY A 182 -16.94 12.00 1.35
C GLY A 182 -17.31 10.52 1.20
N ASP A 183 -16.53 9.73 0.45
CA ASP A 183 -16.80 8.30 0.29
C ASP A 183 -16.48 7.52 1.58
N SER A 184 -17.29 6.51 1.88
CA SER A 184 -17.10 5.65 3.04
C SER A 184 -17.65 4.25 2.77
N TRP A 185 -16.94 3.21 3.23
CA TRP A 185 -17.42 1.84 3.16
C TRP A 185 -16.81 0.94 4.24
N ILE A 186 -17.46 -0.20 4.44
CA ILE A 186 -16.94 -1.29 5.25
C ILE A 186 -16.70 -2.48 4.35
N SER A 187 -15.49 -3.03 4.41
CA SER A 187 -15.08 -4.24 3.72
C SER A 187 -14.73 -5.32 4.73
N LYS A 188 -15.23 -6.54 4.55
CA LYS A 188 -15.02 -7.64 5.49
C LYS A 188 -14.33 -8.81 4.79
N GLY A 189 -13.07 -9.02 5.15
CA GLY A 189 -12.28 -10.16 4.75
C GLY A 189 -12.63 -11.36 5.62
N THR A 190 -12.97 -12.50 5.01
CA THR A 190 -13.14 -13.76 5.77
C THR A 190 -12.07 -14.75 5.38
N VAL A 191 -11.30 -15.22 6.35
CA VAL A 191 -10.23 -16.20 6.16
C VAL A 191 -10.69 -17.55 6.70
N ARG A 192 -10.61 -18.60 5.87
CA ARG A 192 -10.97 -19.98 6.25
C ARG A 192 -9.84 -20.93 5.86
N ASN A 193 -9.64 -21.98 6.65
CA ASN A 193 -8.69 -23.07 6.37
C ASN A 193 -7.29 -22.58 5.96
N SER A 194 -6.81 -21.50 6.57
CA SER A 194 -5.53 -20.86 6.23
C SER A 194 -4.42 -21.26 7.20
N THR A 195 -3.19 -20.87 6.90
CA THR A 195 -2.03 -21.07 7.78
C THR A 195 -1.45 -19.72 8.18
N PHE A 196 -1.21 -19.50 9.47
CA PHE A 196 -0.50 -18.34 9.98
C PHE A 196 0.60 -18.78 10.97
N ALA A 197 1.85 -18.41 10.67
CA ALA A 197 3.02 -18.83 11.44
C ALA A 197 3.07 -20.37 11.66
N GLY A 198 2.72 -21.14 10.62
CA GLY A 198 2.68 -22.60 10.65
C GLY A 198 1.50 -23.23 11.40
N LEU A 199 0.56 -22.43 11.93
CA LEU A 199 -0.61 -22.90 12.66
C LEU A 199 -1.89 -22.73 11.83
N PRO A 200 -2.90 -23.60 12.01
CA PRO A 200 -4.22 -23.38 11.41
C PRO A 200 -4.80 -22.03 11.84
N TYR A 201 -5.33 -21.29 10.87
CA TYR A 201 -5.91 -19.96 11.05
C TYR A 201 -7.27 -19.84 10.36
N ALA A 202 -8.20 -19.20 11.05
CA ALA A 202 -9.46 -18.73 10.51
C ALA A 202 -9.88 -17.47 11.25
N GLY A 203 -10.52 -16.53 10.58
CA GLY A 203 -10.90 -15.26 11.18
C GLY A 203 -11.68 -14.37 10.24
N GLN A 204 -12.01 -13.19 10.74
CA GLN A 204 -12.60 -12.12 9.97
C GLN A 204 -11.79 -10.85 10.23
N ASP A 205 -11.49 -10.12 9.16
CA ASP A 205 -10.85 -8.83 9.23
C ASP A 205 -11.85 -7.78 8.71
N THR A 206 -12.08 -6.73 9.48
CA THR A 206 -13.00 -5.64 9.13
C THR A 206 -12.19 -4.39 8.83
N TYR A 207 -12.37 -3.84 7.63
CA TYR A 207 -11.77 -2.61 7.16
C TYR A 207 -12.87 -1.57 7.05
N GLN A 208 -12.83 -0.56 7.91
CA GLN A 208 -13.69 0.62 7.79
C GLN A 208 -12.87 1.69 7.10
N VAL A 209 -13.31 2.14 5.93
CA VAL A 209 -12.57 3.07 5.08
C VAL A 209 -13.38 4.34 4.90
N ASP A 210 -12.74 5.49 5.11
CA ASP A 210 -13.30 6.82 4.91
C ASP A 210 -12.32 7.66 4.08
N VAL A 211 -12.79 8.21 2.96
CA VAL A 211 -12.06 9.21 2.17
C VAL A 211 -12.51 10.57 2.66
N ASP A 212 -11.88 11.10 3.69
CA ASP A 212 -12.50 12.15 4.50
C ASP A 212 -12.02 13.57 4.16
N GLU A 213 -10.81 13.71 3.60
CA GLU A 213 -10.25 15.00 3.24
C GLU A 213 -9.55 14.98 1.88
N LEU A 214 -9.46 16.17 1.29
CA LEU A 214 -8.72 16.48 0.08
C LEU A 214 -7.79 17.65 0.39
N GLY A 215 -6.58 17.65 -0.13
CA GLY A 215 -5.69 18.78 0.10
C GLY A 215 -4.29 18.66 -0.45
N GLU A 216 -3.41 19.45 0.14
CA GLU A 216 -2.00 19.52 -0.23
C GLU A 216 -1.12 18.77 0.78
N LEU A 217 -0.23 17.91 0.29
CA LEU A 217 0.77 17.21 1.09
C LEU A 217 2.17 17.60 0.64
N SER A 218 2.94 18.18 1.56
CA SER A 218 4.36 18.46 1.37
C SER A 218 5.19 17.31 1.94
N LEU A 219 6.03 16.72 1.08
CA LEU A 219 7.09 15.77 1.41
C LEU A 219 8.46 16.47 1.19
N PRO A 220 9.61 15.86 1.54
CA PRO A 220 10.91 16.51 1.38
C PRO A 220 11.21 16.92 -0.06
N ASP A 221 10.89 16.02 -1.00
CA ASP A 221 11.27 16.17 -2.41
C ASP A 221 10.07 16.54 -3.30
N PHE A 222 8.84 16.45 -2.76
CA PHE A 222 7.61 16.57 -3.54
C PHE A 222 6.55 17.40 -2.82
N THR A 223 5.67 18.04 -3.58
CA THR A 223 4.43 18.62 -3.06
C THR A 223 3.27 18.21 -3.94
N PHE A 224 2.32 17.47 -3.37
CA PHE A 224 1.14 16.98 -4.05
C PHE A 224 -0.05 17.86 -3.72
N LYS A 225 -0.67 18.52 -4.72
CA LYS A 225 -1.68 19.57 -4.51
C LYS A 225 -3.11 19.09 -4.23
N LYS A 226 -3.44 17.86 -4.62
CA LYS A 226 -4.78 17.26 -4.51
C LYS A 226 -4.70 15.79 -4.09
N VAL A 227 -4.12 15.54 -2.92
CA VAL A 227 -4.15 14.20 -2.31
C VAL A 227 -5.49 13.94 -1.65
N LEU A 228 -6.03 12.74 -1.84
CA LEU A 228 -7.11 12.21 -1.01
C LEU A 228 -6.52 11.60 0.25
N ARG A 229 -7.04 11.98 1.41
CA ARG A 229 -6.76 11.30 2.67
C ARG A 229 -7.74 10.15 2.85
N VAL A 230 -7.21 8.94 2.90
CA VAL A 230 -7.97 7.71 3.13
C VAL A 230 -7.65 7.18 4.51
N ARG A 231 -8.65 7.16 5.38
CA ARG A 231 -8.55 6.57 6.71
C ARG A 231 -9.04 5.14 6.66
N THR A 232 -8.27 4.24 7.23
CA THR A 232 -8.63 2.83 7.34
C THR A 232 -8.49 2.40 8.79
N HIS A 233 -9.60 2.09 9.45
CA HIS A 233 -9.59 1.39 10.71
C HIS A 233 -9.72 -0.11 10.44
N VAL A 234 -8.66 -0.85 10.72
CA VAL A 234 -8.63 -2.30 10.54
C VAL A 234 -8.82 -2.96 11.89
N THR A 235 -9.77 -3.88 11.97
CA THR A 235 -9.91 -4.80 13.10
C THR A 235 -9.73 -6.23 12.61
N VAL A 236 -8.79 -6.95 13.19
CA VAL A 236 -8.49 -8.36 12.91
C VAL A 236 -9.11 -9.20 14.01
N GLN A 237 -10.00 -10.12 13.64
CA GLN A 237 -10.73 -10.97 14.57
C GLN A 237 -10.46 -12.45 14.25
N PRO A 238 -9.41 -13.05 14.83
CA PRO A 238 -9.20 -14.48 14.70
C PRO A 238 -10.32 -15.26 15.42
N THR A 239 -10.65 -16.45 14.92
CA THR A 239 -11.64 -17.34 15.56
C THR A 239 -11.18 -17.77 16.95
N VAL A 240 -9.87 -17.94 17.13
CA VAL A 240 -9.23 -18.27 18.39
C VAL A 240 -8.10 -17.27 18.62
N GLY A 241 -8.16 -16.54 19.73
CA GLY A 241 -7.18 -15.51 20.09
C GLY A 241 -7.84 -14.17 20.39
N ALA A 242 -7.01 -13.18 20.69
CA ALA A 242 -7.48 -11.81 20.90
C ALA A 242 -7.61 -11.08 19.56
N SER A 243 -8.65 -10.26 19.44
CA SER A 243 -8.73 -9.30 18.35
C SER A 243 -7.70 -8.18 18.53
N THR A 244 -7.26 -7.61 17.42
CA THR A 244 -6.39 -6.43 17.40
C THR A 244 -6.94 -5.42 16.41
N SER A 245 -6.64 -4.14 16.62
CA SER A 245 -7.03 -3.08 15.70
C SER A 245 -5.90 -2.09 15.48
N ARG A 246 -5.95 -1.36 14.36
CA ARG A 246 -5.03 -0.28 14.02
C ARG A 246 -5.73 0.76 13.16
N GLN A 247 -5.31 2.01 13.32
CA GLN A 247 -5.63 3.10 12.41
C GLN A 247 -4.52 3.21 11.36
N GLN A 248 -4.93 3.48 10.13
CA GLN A 248 -4.03 3.76 9.03
C GLN A 248 -4.54 4.97 8.26
N ILE A 249 -3.64 5.89 7.93
CA ILE A 249 -3.93 7.07 7.11
C ILE A 249 -3.05 6.99 5.88
N SER A 250 -3.68 6.88 4.72
CA SER A 250 -3.02 6.87 3.41
C SER A 250 -3.31 8.18 2.68
N TYR A 251 -2.31 8.76 2.05
CA TYR A 251 -2.46 9.88 1.13
C TYR A 251 -2.28 9.36 -0.28
N VAL A 252 -3.33 9.48 -1.09
CA VAL A 252 -3.39 8.89 -2.42
C VAL A 252 -3.52 10.00 -3.45
N PHE A 253 -2.74 9.91 -4.52
CA PHE A 253 -2.66 10.91 -5.58
C PHE A 253 -2.79 10.25 -6.96
N GLU A 254 -3.47 10.94 -7.86
CA GLU A 254 -3.60 10.53 -9.26
C GLU A 254 -2.23 10.25 -9.88
N CYS A 255 -2.12 9.14 -10.61
CA CYS A 255 -0.90 8.72 -11.27
C CYS A 255 0.29 8.46 -10.36
N PHE A 256 0.14 8.52 -9.04
CA PHE A 256 1.20 8.13 -8.09
C PHE A 256 0.75 7.07 -7.10
N GLY A 257 -0.56 6.83 -6.98
CA GLY A 257 -1.08 5.92 -5.98
C GLY A 257 -0.83 6.46 -4.57
N GLU A 258 -0.46 5.59 -3.63
CA GLU A 258 -0.19 6.00 -2.26
C GLU A 258 1.18 6.69 -2.13
N VAL A 259 1.18 8.01 -1.99
CA VAL A 259 2.40 8.82 -1.86
C VAL A 259 2.93 8.91 -0.43
N ALA A 260 2.07 8.68 0.56
CA ALA A 260 2.46 8.62 1.96
C ALA A 260 1.47 7.83 2.80
N ARG A 261 1.93 7.28 3.92
CA ARG A 261 1.08 6.62 4.90
C ARG A 261 1.63 6.72 6.31
N ALA A 262 0.73 6.90 7.29
CA ALA A 262 1.01 6.72 8.71
C ALA A 262 0.16 5.56 9.25
N THR A 263 0.78 4.68 10.04
CA THR A 263 0.12 3.57 10.73
C THR A 263 0.27 3.76 12.23
N SER A 264 -0.83 3.67 12.96
CA SER A 264 -0.83 3.82 14.41
C SER A 264 -0.17 2.66 15.14
N GLN A 265 0.03 2.84 16.45
CA GLN A 265 0.27 1.73 17.36
C GLN A 265 -0.92 0.74 17.36
N ALA A 266 -0.66 -0.50 17.79
CA ALA A 266 -1.71 -1.51 17.94
C ALA A 266 -2.69 -1.13 19.05
N GLY A 267 -3.98 -1.31 18.78
CA GLY A 267 -5.07 -0.98 19.70
C GLY A 267 -5.42 0.51 19.75
N GLU A 268 -4.84 1.35 18.88
CA GLU A 268 -5.19 2.76 18.79
C GLU A 268 -6.66 2.93 18.35
N LEU A 269 -7.39 3.78 19.07
CA LEU A 269 -8.80 4.07 18.83
C LEU A 269 -9.01 5.48 18.30
N ASP A 270 -8.10 6.41 18.56
CA ASP A 270 -8.19 7.77 18.05
C ASP A 270 -7.83 7.79 16.56
N PRO A 271 -8.77 8.13 15.66
CA PRO A 271 -8.45 8.28 14.25
C PRO A 271 -7.40 9.38 14.01
N ASN A 272 -7.28 10.35 14.91
CA ASN A 272 -6.33 11.46 14.84
C ASN A 272 -5.06 11.22 15.68
N PHE A 273 -4.63 9.96 15.78
CA PHE A 273 -3.40 9.59 16.48
C PHE A 273 -2.22 10.47 16.08
N THR A 274 -1.43 10.86 17.07
CA THR A 274 -0.27 11.74 16.87
C THR A 274 1.05 11.00 16.92
N ASN A 275 1.05 9.71 17.30
CA ASN A 275 2.23 8.86 17.32
C ASN A 275 2.02 7.65 16.41
N ALA A 276 2.82 7.57 15.36
CA ALA A 276 2.78 6.48 14.38
C ALA A 276 3.80 5.41 14.72
N ALA A 277 3.39 4.14 14.64
CA ALA A 277 4.30 3.01 14.65
C ALA A 277 5.19 3.01 13.40
N GLU A 278 4.65 3.46 12.27
CA GLU A 278 5.36 3.64 11.00
C GLU A 278 4.81 4.86 10.27
N VAL A 279 5.72 5.70 9.76
CA VAL A 279 5.43 6.68 8.71
C VAL A 279 6.26 6.32 7.49
N ARG A 280 5.62 6.25 6.33
CA ARG A 280 6.28 6.10 5.03
C ARG A 280 5.87 7.25 4.12
N ARG A 281 6.80 7.70 3.29
CA ARG A 281 6.56 8.79 2.35
C ARG A 281 7.46 8.61 1.13
N LEU A 282 6.92 8.90 -0.06
CA LEU A 282 7.68 8.93 -1.29
C LEU A 282 8.82 9.95 -1.15
N GLY A 283 10.02 9.60 -1.60
CA GLY A 283 11.20 10.45 -1.53
C GLY A 283 12.33 9.95 -2.42
N LEU A 284 13.22 10.84 -2.83
CA LEU A 284 14.37 10.56 -3.70
C LEU A 284 15.61 10.17 -2.89
#